data_AF-A0A1G9WK59-F1
#
_entry.id   AF-A0A1G9WK59-F1
#
_cell.length_a   1.000
_cell.length_b   1.000
_cell.length_c   1.000
_cell.angle_alpha   90.00
_cell.angle_beta   90.00
_cell.angle_gamma   90.00
#
_symmetry.space_group_name_H-M   'P 1'
#
loop_
_entity.id
_entity.type
_entity.pdbx_description
1 polymer ?
#
loop_
_entity_poly.entity_id
_entity_poly.type
_entity_poly.pdbx_seq_one_letter_code
_entity_poly.pdbx_strand_id
1 'polypeptide(L)'
;MNKEYLERGKLKVGILSRGTAWLDTGTFASLMQAGEFVQVIEERQGLKIGCIEEIAYRMGFITAERLREIATPLVESGYGSYLLKQIR
;
A
#
# COMPACT_ATOMS: atom_id res chain seq x y z
N MET A 1 -8.10 -25.77 5.15
CA MET A 1 -6.68 -25.35 5.28
C MET A 1 -6.33 -24.92 6.70
N ASN A 2 -6.90 -23.84 7.25
CA ASN A 2 -6.51 -23.35 8.60
C ASN A 2 -6.75 -24.36 9.74
N LYS A 3 -7.82 -25.15 9.67
CA LYS A 3 -8.13 -26.21 10.66
C LYS A 3 -7.01 -27.26 10.75
N GLU A 4 -6.42 -27.67 9.63
CA GLU A 4 -5.29 -28.61 9.60
C GLU A 4 -4.05 -28.03 10.32
N TYR A 5 -3.76 -26.74 10.09
CA TYR A 5 -2.65 -26.07 10.78
C TYR A 5 -2.90 -25.94 12.28
N LEU A 6 -4.16 -25.77 12.69
CA LEU A 6 -4.57 -25.75 14.09
C LEU A 6 -4.39 -27.14 14.72
N GLU A 7 -4.86 -28.20 14.07
CA GLU A 7 -4.71 -29.59 14.53
C GLU A 7 -3.24 -29.99 14.69
N ARG A 8 -2.36 -29.50 13.80
CA ARG A 8 -0.90 -29.70 13.89
C ARG A 8 -0.19 -28.80 14.92
N GLY A 9 -0.90 -27.91 15.61
CA GLY A 9 -0.30 -26.92 16.53
C GLY A 9 0.62 -25.90 15.84
N LYS A 10 0.48 -25.73 14.51
CA LYS A 10 1.32 -24.83 13.69
C LYS A 10 0.61 -23.54 13.30
N LEU A 11 -0.66 -23.37 13.67
CA LEU A 11 -1.39 -22.13 13.44
C LEU A 11 -0.87 -21.02 14.37
N LYS A 12 -0.53 -19.87 13.77
CA LYS A 12 -0.22 -18.63 14.49
C LYS A 12 -1.24 -17.57 14.14
N VAL A 13 -1.67 -16.79 15.12
CA VAL A 13 -2.62 -15.69 14.94
C VAL A 13 -1.93 -14.37 15.28
N GLY A 14 -1.97 -13.43 14.34
CA GLY A 14 -1.56 -12.04 14.57
C GLY A 14 -2.77 -11.20 14.96
N ILE A 15 -2.67 -10.44 16.04
CA ILE A 15 -3.73 -9.52 16.47
C ILE A 15 -3.46 -8.16 15.82
N LEU A 16 -4.45 -7.64 15.10
CA LEU A 16 -4.44 -6.26 14.62
C LEU A 16 -4.82 -5.33 15.79
N SER A 17 -3.90 -4.45 16.17
CA SER A 17 -4.11 -3.51 17.26
C SER A 17 -5.14 -2.44 16.91
N ARG A 18 -5.69 -1.78 17.93
CA ARG A 18 -6.53 -0.59 17.76
C ARG A 18 -5.77 0.45 16.91
N GLY A 19 -6.45 1.03 15.93
CA GLY A 19 -5.87 1.98 14.97
C GLY A 19 -5.52 1.35 13.61
N THR A 20 -5.55 0.01 13.48
CA THR A 20 -5.47 -0.65 12.18
C THR A 20 -6.81 -0.56 11.45
N ALA A 21 -6.77 -0.12 10.19
CA ALA A 21 -7.91 -0.23 9.28
C ALA A 21 -7.84 -1.56 8.52
N TRP A 22 -8.94 -2.33 8.56
CA TRP A 22 -9.14 -3.51 7.72
C TRP A 22 -10.39 -3.27 6.88
N LEU A 23 -10.20 -3.11 5.57
CA LEU A 23 -11.24 -2.69 4.64
C LEU A 23 -11.69 -3.90 3.81
N ASP A 24 -13.00 -4.05 3.64
CA ASP A 24 -13.60 -5.06 2.77
C ASP A 24 -14.03 -4.44 1.44
N THR A 25 -13.81 -5.15 0.34
CA THR A 25 -14.20 -4.73 -1.01
C THR A 25 -15.17 -5.71 -1.65
N GLY A 26 -15.83 -6.56 -0.84
CA GLY A 26 -16.78 -7.58 -1.31
C GLY A 26 -18.11 -7.04 -1.83
N THR A 27 -18.46 -5.78 -1.57
CA THR A 27 -19.68 -5.13 -2.07
C THR A 27 -19.36 -3.77 -2.69
N PHE A 28 -20.26 -3.24 -3.52
CA PHE A 28 -20.10 -1.87 -4.05
C PHE A 28 -19.99 -0.83 -2.95
N ALA A 29 -20.80 -0.95 -1.89
CA ALA A 29 -20.78 -0.02 -0.76
C ALA A 29 -19.44 -0.08 -0.02
N SER A 30 -18.96 -1.29 0.30
CA SER A 30 -17.71 -1.48 1.03
C SER A 30 -16.49 -1.05 0.19
N LEU A 31 -16.52 -1.28 -1.13
CA LEU A 31 -15.49 -0.79 -2.06
C LEU A 31 -15.42 0.75 -2.09
N MET A 32 -16.56 1.44 -2.17
CA MET A 32 -16.58 2.91 -2.14
C MET A 32 -16.02 3.45 -0.82
N GLN A 33 -16.43 2.88 0.31
CA GLN A 33 -15.91 3.25 1.63
C GLN A 33 -14.40 3.03 1.75
N ALA A 34 -13.89 1.93 1.18
CA ALA A 34 -12.46 1.66 1.15
C ALA A 34 -11.69 2.72 0.33
N GLY A 35 -12.25 3.10 -0.83
CA GLY A 35 -11.69 4.17 -1.67
C GLY A 35 -11.65 5.52 -0.96
N GLU A 36 -12.76 5.92 -0.33
CA GLU A 36 -12.83 7.17 0.46
C GLU A 36 -11.82 7.17 1.61
N PHE A 37 -11.71 6.03 2.33
CA PHE A 37 -10.72 5.91 3.41
C PHE A 37 -9.30 6.13 2.90
N VAL A 38 -8.91 5.47 1.81
CA VAL A 38 -7.58 5.63 1.20
C VAL A 38 -7.35 7.09 0.79
N GLN A 39 -8.30 7.69 0.05
CA GLN A 39 -8.19 9.06 -0.42
C GLN A 39 -7.94 10.04 0.72
N VAL A 40 -8.74 9.97 1.79
CA VAL A 40 -8.62 10.89 2.93
C VAL A 40 -7.27 10.76 3.64
N ILE A 41 -6.75 9.54 3.78
CA ILE A 41 -5.45 9.33 4.41
C ILE A 41 -4.32 9.88 3.54
N GLU A 42 -4.35 9.62 2.23
CA GLU A 42 -3.33 10.11 1.31
C GLU A 42 -3.28 11.64 1.26
N GLU A 43 -4.44 12.30 1.19
CA GLU A 43 -4.54 13.77 1.16
C GLU A 43 -3.99 14.42 2.43
N ARG A 44 -4.20 13.80 3.60
CA ARG A 44 -3.78 14.36 4.89
C ARG A 44 -2.32 14.09 5.23
N GLN A 45 -1.80 12.92 4.85
CA GLN A 45 -0.45 12.50 5.22
C GLN A 45 0.59 12.78 4.13
N GLY A 46 0.15 13.05 2.90
CA GLY A 46 1.05 13.26 1.76
C GLY A 46 1.82 12.00 1.35
N LEU A 47 1.38 10.83 1.80
CA LEU A 47 1.93 9.51 1.49
C LEU A 47 0.93 8.71 0.66
N LYS A 48 1.42 7.80 -0.19
CA LYS A 48 0.58 6.90 -0.99
C LYS A 48 0.44 5.53 -0.33
N ILE A 49 -0.78 5.03 -0.25
CA ILE A 49 -1.07 3.69 0.28
C ILE A 49 -0.93 2.68 -0.85
N GLY A 50 -0.18 1.60 -0.62
CA GLY A 50 -0.01 0.53 -1.61
C GLY A 50 0.89 0.90 -2.80
N CYS A 51 1.71 1.94 -2.67
CA CYS A 51 2.70 2.32 -3.70
C CYS A 51 3.84 1.30 -3.77
N ILE A 52 3.78 0.39 -4.74
CA ILE A 52 4.75 -0.70 -4.85
C ILE A 52 6.15 -0.22 -5.28
N GLU A 53 6.23 0.84 -6.07
CA GLU A 53 7.50 1.39 -6.57
C GLU A 53 8.30 2.04 -5.45
N GLU A 54 7.62 2.78 -4.56
CA GLU A 54 8.24 3.34 -3.37
C GLU A 54 8.76 2.23 -2.45
N ILE A 55 7.96 1.20 -2.20
CA ILE A 55 8.39 0.07 -1.36
C ILE A 55 9.58 -0.65 -1.99
N ALA A 56 9.54 -0.91 -3.31
CA ALA A 56 10.65 -1.53 -4.03
C ALA A 56 11.94 -0.69 -3.92
N TYR A 57 11.84 0.63 -4.04
CA TYR A 57 12.98 1.53 -3.86
C TYR A 57 13.49 1.53 -2.42
N ARG A 58 12.62 1.66 -1.42
CA ARG A 58 12.99 1.63 0.02
C ARG A 58 13.60 0.31 0.46
N MET A 59 13.17 -0.81 -0.14
CA MET A 59 13.72 -2.14 0.10
C MET A 59 15.00 -2.42 -0.71
N GLY A 60 15.42 -1.51 -1.59
CA GLY A 60 16.62 -1.66 -2.41
C GLY A 60 16.46 -2.63 -3.59
N PHE A 61 15.23 -2.97 -3.98
CA PHE A 61 14.96 -3.80 -5.17
C PHE A 61 15.17 -3.03 -6.49
N ILE A 62 15.02 -1.70 -6.46
CA ILE A 62 15.30 -0.83 -7.60
C ILE A 62 16.15 0.37 -7.15
N THR A 63 16.94 0.92 -8.07
CA THR A 63 17.78 2.09 -7.82
C THR A 63 16.98 3.39 -7.98
N ALA A 64 17.57 4.51 -7.55
CA ALA A 64 16.99 5.84 -7.75
C ALA A 64 16.78 6.17 -9.23
N GLU A 65 17.71 5.76 -10.09
CA GLU A 65 17.62 5.94 -11.55
C GLU A 65 16.42 5.18 -12.09
N ARG A 66 16.27 3.91 -11.67
CA ARG A 66 15.15 3.09 -12.11
C ARG A 66 13.80 3.63 -11.62
N LEU A 67 13.74 4.12 -10.38
CA LEU A 67 12.54 4.76 -9.87
C LEU A 67 12.20 6.04 -10.67
N ARG A 68 13.22 6.84 -11.03
CA ARG A 68 13.03 8.05 -11.85
C ARG A 68 12.45 7.72 -13.22
N GLU A 69 12.99 6.71 -13.91
CA GLU A 69 12.48 6.24 -15.21
C GLU A 69 11.00 5.85 -15.15
N ILE A 70 10.58 5.15 -14.10
CA ILE A 70 9.17 4.75 -13.90
C ILE A 70 8.30 5.97 -13.57
N ALA A 71 8.82 6.91 -12.78
CA ALA A 71 8.07 8.07 -12.32
C ALA A 71 7.84 9.13 -13.41
N THR A 72 8.81 9.36 -14.30
CA THR A 72 8.75 10.39 -15.35
C THR A 72 7.48 10.34 -16.22
N PRO A 73 7.07 9.20 -16.81
CA PRO A 73 5.84 9.16 -17.62
C PRO A 73 4.56 9.34 -16.79
N LEU A 74 4.62 9.19 -15.47
CA LEU A 74 3.46 9.27 -14.58
C LEU A 74 3.29 10.67 -13.94
N VAL A 75 4.14 11.64 -14.29
CA VAL A 75 4.14 12.98 -13.67
C VAL A 75 2.80 13.70 -13.85
N GLU A 76 2.18 13.60 -15.03
CA GLU A 76 0.89 14.22 -15.35
C GLU A 76 -0.24 13.75 -14.43
N SER A 77 -0.19 12.50 -13.96
CA SER A 77 -1.20 11.94 -13.04
C SER A 77 -1.02 12.38 -11.57
N GLY A 78 0.03 13.15 -11.27
CA GLY A 78 0.45 13.47 -9.90
C GLY A 78 1.18 12.33 -9.18
N TYR A 79 0.95 11.07 -9.57
CA TYR A 79 1.64 9.90 -8.99
C TYR A 79 3.15 9.92 -9.26
N GLY A 80 3.56 10.25 -10.50
CA GLY A 80 4.99 10.39 -10.82
C GLY A 80 5.67 11.50 -10.01
N SER A 81 4.98 12.63 -9.80
CA SER A 81 5.45 13.71 -8.94
C SER A 81 5.66 13.26 -7.48
N TYR A 82 4.80 12.36 -6.98
CA TYR A 82 4.98 11.73 -5.67
C TYR A 82 6.23 10.84 -5.62
N LEU A 83 6.41 9.95 -6.60
CA LEU A 83 7.55 9.04 -6.67
C LEU A 83 8.89 9.78 -6.76
N LEU A 84 8.95 10.84 -7.56
CA LEU A 84 10.16 11.66 -7.68
C LEU A 84 10.57 12.32 -6.36
N LYS A 85 9.61 12.69 -5.50
CA LYS A 85 9.90 13.23 -4.15
C LYS A 85 10.52 12.21 -3.20
N GLN A 86 10.39 10.91 -3.49
CA GLN A 86 11.01 9.86 -2.68
C GLN A 86 12.51 9.71 -2.96
N ILE A 87 12.97 10.14 -4.14
CA ILE A 87 14.38 10.15 -4.52
C ILE A 87 15.00 11.41 -3.89
N ARG A 88 15.82 11.23 -2.85
CA ARG A 88 16.58 12.31 -2.20
C ARG A 88 18.00 12.38 -2.74
#